data_AF-A0A353SUG1-F1
#
_entry.id   AF-A0A353SUG1-F1
#
_cell.length_a   1.000
_cell.length_b   1.000
_cell.length_c   1.000
_cell.angle_alpha   90.00
_cell.angle_beta   90.00
_cell.angle_gamma   90.00
#
_symmetry.space_group_name_H-M   'P 1'
#
loop_
_entity.id
_entity.type
_entity.pdbx_description
1 polymer ?
#
loop_
_entity_poly.entity_id
_entity_poly.type
_entity_poly.pdbx_seq_one_letter_code
_entity_poly.pdbx_strand_id
1 'polypeptide(L)'
;LFLLAGVGPGIFSPGAAWERGFGAVAALAAGILAGAVVTPVLLPWIPGRAFSVKGGLAGVVLAACAAMWQRGSLHAPAALALLLAMTAVSSFVAMNFTGATPFTSPSGVEKEMRRALPVQAGLTTLAGLLWIGGAFLR
;
A
#
# COMPACT_ATOMS: atom_id res chain seq x y z
N LEU A 1 2.70 9.25 -9.10
CA LEU A 1 1.58 8.31 -9.38
C LEU A 1 0.86 8.66 -10.69
N PHE A 2 0.28 9.85 -10.83
CA PHE A 2 -0.44 10.25 -12.05
C PHE A 2 0.41 10.18 -13.34
N LEU A 3 1.59 10.81 -13.34
CA LEU A 3 2.51 10.76 -14.51
C LEU A 3 2.97 9.33 -14.83
N LEU A 4 3.29 8.53 -13.80
CA LEU A 4 3.70 7.14 -13.97
C LEU A 4 2.57 6.28 -14.56
N ALA A 5 1.31 6.63 -14.31
CA ALA A 5 0.16 5.91 -14.85
C ALA A 5 -0.04 6.15 -16.35
N GLY A 6 0.48 7.25 -16.89
CA GLY A 6 0.46 7.54 -18.33
C GLY A 6 1.49 6.76 -19.13
N VAL A 7 2.48 6.12 -18.47
CA VAL A 7 3.52 5.35 -19.15
C VAL A 7 2.95 4.04 -19.72
N GLY A 8 3.25 3.77 -20.99
CA GLY A 8 2.79 2.60 -21.74
C GLY A 8 3.45 2.47 -23.12
N PRO A 9 2.90 1.64 -24.03
CA PRO A 9 3.50 1.34 -25.34
C PRO A 9 3.81 2.57 -26.20
N GLY A 10 2.98 3.61 -26.09
CA GLY A 10 3.17 4.90 -26.78
C GLY A 10 4.06 5.90 -26.04
N ILE A 11 4.92 5.46 -25.12
CA ILE A 11 5.74 6.27 -24.19
C ILE A 11 4.90 6.99 -23.13
N PHE A 12 3.92 7.81 -23.53
CA PHE A 12 3.00 8.48 -22.61
C PHE A 12 1.64 8.72 -23.24
N SER A 13 0.55 8.42 -22.51
CA SER A 13 -0.82 8.73 -22.90
C SER A 13 -1.56 9.47 -21.77
N PRO A 14 -2.05 10.71 -22.02
CA PRO A 14 -2.88 11.43 -21.06
C PRO A 14 -4.18 10.69 -20.69
N GLY A 15 -4.77 9.98 -21.65
CA GLY A 15 -5.96 9.15 -21.41
C GLY A 15 -5.65 7.99 -20.45
N ALA A 16 -4.54 7.29 -20.68
CA ALA A 16 -4.09 6.24 -19.77
C ALA A 16 -3.72 6.78 -18.38
N ALA A 17 -3.13 7.99 -18.32
CA ALA A 17 -2.83 8.67 -17.06
C ALA A 17 -4.10 8.95 -16.26
N TRP A 18 -5.21 9.30 -16.92
CA TRP A 18 -6.49 9.54 -16.27
C TRP A 18 -7.12 8.24 -15.76
N GLU A 19 -7.27 7.25 -16.65
CA GLU A 19 -7.93 5.97 -16.34
C GLU A 19 -7.19 5.19 -15.25
N ARG A 20 -5.86 5.09 -15.37
CA ARG A 20 -5.04 4.31 -14.42
C ARG A 20 -4.65 5.17 -13.22
N GLY A 21 -4.38 6.45 -13.42
CA GLY A 21 -3.92 7.34 -12.35
C GLY A 21 -4.94 7.45 -11.23
N PHE A 22 -6.23 7.47 -11.54
CA PHE A 22 -7.29 7.46 -10.53
C PHE A 22 -7.20 6.24 -9.61
N GLY A 23 -7.07 5.03 -10.17
CA GLY A 23 -6.92 3.81 -9.39
C GLY A 23 -5.67 3.80 -8.49
N ALA A 24 -4.55 4.31 -9.00
CA ALA A 24 -3.31 4.42 -8.23
C ALA A 24 -3.42 5.43 -7.07
N VAL A 25 -4.05 6.59 -7.31
CA VAL A 25 -4.28 7.60 -6.27
C VAL A 25 -5.28 7.10 -5.23
N ALA A 26 -6.36 6.44 -5.67
CA ALA A 26 -7.34 5.84 -4.77
C ALA A 26 -6.71 4.77 -3.86
N ALA A 27 -5.84 3.91 -4.41
CA ALA A 27 -5.10 2.94 -3.61
C ALA A 27 -4.13 3.59 -2.61
N LEU A 28 -3.43 4.66 -3.01
CA LEU A 28 -2.61 5.42 -2.06
C LEU A 28 -3.47 5.98 -0.92
N ALA A 29 -4.59 6.63 -1.24
CA ALA A 29 -5.50 7.20 -0.25
C ALA A 29 -6.08 6.12 0.68
N ALA A 30 -6.50 4.98 0.12
CA ALA A 30 -7.01 3.84 0.88
C ALA A 30 -5.93 3.23 1.79
N GLY A 31 -4.68 3.11 1.31
CA GLY A 31 -3.55 2.67 2.13
C GLY A 31 -3.25 3.63 3.29
N ILE A 32 -3.32 4.94 3.04
CA ILE A 32 -3.19 5.97 4.08
C ILE A 32 -4.33 5.83 5.11
N LEU A 33 -5.58 5.70 4.67
CA LEU A 33 -6.73 5.51 5.57
C LEU A 33 -6.61 4.23 6.40
N ALA A 34 -6.12 3.15 5.80
CA ALA A 34 -5.88 1.89 6.51
C ALA A 34 -4.84 2.06 7.64
N GLY A 35 -3.73 2.74 7.36
CA GLY A 35 -2.68 2.98 8.35
C GLY A 35 -3.04 4.06 9.39
N ALA A 36 -3.65 5.16 8.95
CA ALA A 36 -3.90 6.35 9.77
C ALA A 36 -5.18 6.26 10.60
N VAL A 37 -6.19 5.52 10.14
CA VAL A 37 -7.51 5.47 10.78
C VAL A 37 -7.84 4.04 11.21
N VAL A 38 -7.86 3.10 10.28
CA VAL A 38 -8.30 1.71 10.58
C VAL A 38 -7.40 1.06 11.61
N THR A 39 -6.08 1.20 11.45
CA THR A 39 -5.09 0.57 12.35
C THR A 39 -5.20 1.08 13.80
N PRO A 40 -5.19 2.39 14.10
CA PRO A 40 -5.33 2.87 15.48
C PRO A 40 -6.73 2.62 16.05
N VAL A 41 -7.80 2.74 15.26
CA VAL A 41 -9.18 2.44 15.73
C VAL A 41 -9.32 0.98 16.12
N LEU A 42 -8.71 0.07 15.36
CA LEU A 42 -8.79 -1.37 15.60
C LEU A 42 -7.58 -1.94 16.34
N LEU A 43 -6.72 -1.09 16.90
CA LEU A 43 -5.44 -1.46 17.49
C LEU A 43 -5.51 -2.64 18.50
N PRO A 44 -6.50 -2.71 19.43
CA PRO A 44 -6.56 -3.81 20.39
C PRO A 44 -6.95 -5.15 19.76
N TRP A 45 -7.62 -5.15 18.60
CA TRP A 45 -8.11 -6.36 17.94
C TRP A 45 -7.17 -6.88 16.84
N ILE A 46 -6.33 -6.02 16.26
CA ILE A 46 -5.38 -6.46 15.22
C ILE A 46 -4.23 -7.25 15.89
N PRO A 47 -3.95 -8.50 15.48
CA PRO A 47 -2.93 -9.32 16.11
C PRO A 47 -1.51 -8.76 15.87
N GLY A 48 -0.59 -9.12 16.77
CA GLY A 48 0.83 -8.75 16.69
C GLY A 48 1.22 -7.60 17.62
N ARG A 49 2.53 -7.45 17.82
CA ARG A 49 3.12 -6.40 18.69
C ARG A 49 3.61 -5.18 17.93
N ALA A 50 4.12 -5.39 16.71
CA ALA A 50 4.70 -4.37 15.86
C ALA A 50 3.61 -3.58 15.10
N PHE A 51 3.71 -2.25 15.10
CA PHE A 51 2.77 -1.37 14.37
C PHE A 51 2.82 -1.58 12.86
N SER A 52 4.01 -1.83 12.32
CA SER A 52 4.25 -2.21 10.92
C SER A 52 3.44 -3.44 10.50
N VAL A 53 3.37 -4.46 11.36
CA VAL A 53 2.61 -5.68 11.08
C VAL A 53 1.11 -5.40 11.15
N LYS A 54 0.64 -4.69 12.19
CA LYS A 54 -0.77 -4.32 12.32
C LYS A 54 -1.26 -3.49 11.13
N GLY A 55 -0.49 -2.47 10.75
CA GLY A 55 -0.76 -1.63 9.59
C GLY A 55 -0.71 -2.40 8.28
N GLY A 56 0.26 -3.30 8.12
CA GLY A 56 0.35 -4.17 6.95
C GLY A 56 -0.90 -5.06 6.82
N LEU A 57 -1.35 -5.68 7.91
CA LEU A 57 -2.57 -6.49 7.93
C LEU A 57 -3.82 -5.68 7.58
N ALA A 58 -3.99 -4.49 8.16
CA ALA A 58 -5.09 -3.59 7.80
C ALA A 58 -5.05 -3.23 6.31
N GLY A 59 -3.86 -2.95 5.77
CA GLY A 59 -3.66 -2.66 4.35
C GLY A 59 -4.03 -3.84 3.44
N VAL A 60 -3.60 -5.06 3.77
CA VAL A 60 -3.94 -6.28 3.03
C VAL A 60 -5.44 -6.52 3.01
N VAL A 61 -6.12 -6.40 4.16
CA VAL A 61 -7.57 -6.61 4.26
C VAL A 61 -8.30 -5.59 3.39
N LEU A 62 -7.97 -4.31 3.50
CA LEU A 62 -8.63 -3.26 2.73
C LEU A 62 -8.35 -3.41 1.22
N ALA A 63 -7.14 -3.82 0.85
CA ALA A 63 -6.78 -4.11 -0.54
C ALA A 63 -7.55 -5.31 -1.09
N ALA A 64 -7.70 -6.38 -0.31
CA ALA A 64 -8.50 -7.54 -0.70
C ALA A 64 -9.97 -7.16 -0.90
N CYS A 65 -10.56 -6.35 -0.01
CA CYS A 65 -11.91 -5.82 -0.19
C CYS A 65 -12.03 -4.99 -1.47
N ALA A 66 -11.07 -4.09 -1.74
CA ALA A 66 -11.07 -3.26 -2.95
C ALA A 66 -10.91 -4.10 -4.24
N ALA A 67 -10.09 -5.16 -4.20
CA ALA A 67 -9.94 -6.09 -5.31
C ALA A 67 -11.21 -6.94 -5.53
N MET A 68 -11.89 -7.35 -4.45
CA MET A 68 -13.16 -8.06 -4.53
C MET A 68 -14.28 -7.19 -5.11
N TRP A 69 -14.33 -5.91 -4.76
CA TRP A 69 -15.30 -4.96 -5.31
C TRP A 69 -15.11 -4.73 -6.81
N GLN A 70 -13.86 -4.76 -7.29
CA GLN A 70 -13.50 -4.52 -8.69
C GLN A 70 -13.32 -5.82 -9.51
N ARG A 71 -13.90 -6.94 -9.06
CA ARG A 71 -13.80 -8.23 -9.75
C ARG A 71 -14.17 -8.09 -11.22
N GLY A 72 -13.25 -8.50 -12.10
CA GLY A 72 -13.43 -8.45 -13.56
C GLY A 72 -12.98 -7.16 -14.26
N SER A 73 -12.72 -6.08 -13.53
CA SER A 73 -12.28 -4.79 -14.11
C SER A 73 -10.75 -4.60 -14.09
N LEU A 74 -10.06 -5.28 -13.16
CA LEU A 74 -8.61 -5.20 -12.98
C LEU A 74 -7.92 -6.47 -13.44
N HIS A 75 -6.86 -6.32 -14.24
CA HIS A 75 -6.00 -7.43 -14.64
C HIS A 75 -5.10 -7.83 -13.46
N ALA A 76 -4.69 -9.09 -13.41
CA ALA A 76 -3.94 -9.64 -12.28
C ALA A 76 -2.68 -8.82 -11.87
N PRO A 77 -1.85 -8.30 -12.79
CA PRO A 77 -0.68 -7.49 -12.41
C PRO A 77 -1.06 -6.18 -11.71
N ALA A 78 -2.12 -5.52 -12.18
CA ALA A 78 -2.60 -4.27 -11.61
C ALA A 78 -3.22 -4.49 -10.22
N ALA A 79 -4.00 -5.57 -10.05
CA ALA A 79 -4.56 -5.93 -8.75
C ALA A 79 -3.47 -6.23 -7.72
N LEU A 80 -2.44 -6.99 -8.11
CA LEU A 80 -1.30 -7.29 -7.24
C LEU A 80 -0.50 -6.02 -6.90
N ALA A 81 -0.26 -5.15 -7.88
CA ALA A 81 0.42 -3.87 -7.66
C ALA A 81 -0.31 -3.01 -6.61
N LEU A 82 -1.63 -2.87 -6.73
CA LEU A 82 -2.43 -2.09 -5.77
C LEU A 82 -2.40 -2.72 -4.38
N LEU A 83 -2.47 -4.06 -4.28
CA LEU A 83 -2.37 -4.77 -3.01
C LEU A 83 -1.04 -4.51 -2.31
N LEU A 84 0.07 -4.64 -3.03
CA LEU A 84 1.41 -4.41 -2.48
C LEU A 84 1.59 -2.95 -2.06
N ALA A 85 1.12 -2.00 -2.88
CA ALA A 85 1.19 -0.57 -2.57
C ALA A 85 0.38 -0.23 -1.31
N MET A 86 -0.88 -0.66 -1.23
CA MET A 86 -1.75 -0.42 -0.06
C MET A 86 -1.17 -1.03 1.21
N THR A 87 -0.63 -2.25 1.12
CA THR A 87 0.02 -2.93 2.24
C THR A 87 1.24 -2.16 2.74
N ALA A 88 2.13 -1.76 1.83
CA ALA A 88 3.35 -1.05 2.18
C ALA A 88 3.06 0.34 2.78
N VAL A 89 2.14 1.10 2.16
CA VAL A 89 1.74 2.43 2.64
C VAL A 89 1.06 2.34 3.99
N SER A 90 0.10 1.43 4.17
CA SER A 90 -0.60 1.25 5.45
C SER A 90 0.36 0.83 6.56
N SER A 91 1.27 -0.11 6.27
CA SER A 91 2.32 -0.53 7.19
C SER A 91 3.22 0.62 7.60
N PHE A 92 3.63 1.46 6.64
CA PHE A 92 4.47 2.62 6.90
C PHE A 92 3.75 3.68 7.74
N VAL A 93 2.52 4.03 7.35
CA VAL A 93 1.72 5.05 8.05
C VAL A 93 1.41 4.62 9.48
N ALA A 94 1.11 3.34 9.71
CA ALA A 94 0.88 2.81 11.05
C ALA A 94 2.09 2.96 11.98
N MET A 95 3.32 2.90 11.46
CA MET A 95 4.52 3.12 12.27
C MET A 95 4.62 4.54 12.82
N ASN A 96 3.91 5.53 12.26
CA ASN A 96 3.89 6.88 12.83
C ASN A 96 3.22 6.93 14.22
N PHE A 97 2.50 5.88 14.61
CA PHE A 97 1.92 5.76 15.96
C PHE A 97 2.84 5.05 16.96
N THR A 98 4.04 4.61 16.55
CA THR A 98 5.06 4.15 17.50
C THR A 98 5.47 5.33 18.38
N GLY A 99 5.22 5.26 19.68
CA GLY A 99 5.43 6.38 20.63
C GLY A 99 4.15 7.06 21.13
N ALA A 100 3.00 6.84 20.48
CA ALA A 100 1.70 7.29 20.98
C ALA A 100 1.06 6.31 21.99
N THR A 101 1.71 5.17 22.25
CA THR A 101 1.22 4.12 23.13
C THR A 101 2.33 3.64 24.07
N PRO A 102 2.02 3.13 25.28
CA PRO A 102 3.03 2.65 26.23
C PRO A 102 3.70 1.33 25.80
N PHE A 103 3.43 0.85 24.59
CA PHE A 103 3.89 -0.45 24.10
C PHE A 103 5.32 -0.43 23.53
N THR A 104 5.88 0.75 23.23
CA THR A 104 7.17 0.85 22.51
C THR A 104 8.20 1.70 23.26
N SER A 105 9.45 1.24 23.30
CA SER A 105 10.62 2.03 23.69
C SER A 105 11.37 2.55 22.45
N PRO A 106 12.22 3.60 22.55
CA PRO A 106 13.00 4.10 21.42
C PRO A 106 13.83 3.01 20.71
N SER A 107 14.47 2.14 21.47
CA SER A 107 15.22 0.99 20.92
C SER A 107 14.34 -0.07 20.28
N GLY A 108 13.11 -0.25 20.78
CA GLY A 108 12.10 -1.11 20.16
C GLY A 108 11.66 -0.58 18.79
N VAL A 109 11.40 0.73 18.69
CA VAL A 109 11.03 1.39 17.44
C VAL A 109 12.16 1.29 16.42
N GLU A 110 13.40 1.57 16.81
CA GLU A 110 14.55 1.46 15.90
C GLU A 110 14.68 0.04 15.33
N LYS A 111 14.54 -0.99 16.18
CA LYS A 111 14.57 -2.40 15.77
C LYS A 111 13.44 -2.74 14.80
N GLU A 112 12.25 -2.22 15.04
CA GLU A 112 11.10 -2.40 14.15
C GLU A 112 11.36 -1.75 12.80
N MET A 113 11.74 -0.47 12.78
CA MET A 113 12.01 0.28 11.54
C MET A 113 13.11 -0.38 10.72
N ARG A 114 14.22 -0.79 11.34
CA ARG A 114 15.34 -1.44 10.64
C ARG A 114 14.93 -2.72 9.90
N ARG A 115 13.86 -3.39 10.34
CA ARG A 115 13.31 -4.59 9.69
C ARG A 115 12.19 -4.24 8.71
N ALA A 116 11.29 -3.33 9.07
CA ALA A 116 10.10 -3.03 8.30
C ALA A 116 10.38 -2.16 7.07
N LEU A 117 11.23 -1.14 7.18
CA LEU A 117 11.50 -0.18 6.10
C LEU A 117 12.03 -0.85 4.82
N PRO A 118 13.03 -1.77 4.89
CA PRO A 118 13.52 -2.46 3.69
C PRO A 118 12.43 -3.28 2.99
N VAL A 119 11.57 -3.94 3.77
CA VAL A 119 10.45 -4.73 3.23
C VAL A 119 9.42 -3.81 2.58
N GLN A 120 9.01 -2.73 3.23
CA GLN A 120 8.08 -1.74 2.69
C GLN A 120 8.61 -1.10 1.40
N ALA A 121 9.91 -0.77 1.35
CA ALA A 121 10.56 -0.25 0.17
C ALA A 121 10.57 -1.27 -0.98
N GLY A 122 10.87 -2.54 -0.69
CA GLY A 122 10.82 -3.64 -1.66
C GLY A 122 9.40 -3.84 -2.22
N LEU A 123 8.39 -3.87 -1.35
CA LEU A 123 6.98 -3.98 -1.75
C LEU A 123 6.53 -2.80 -2.62
N THR A 124 6.92 -1.58 -2.26
CA THR A 124 6.58 -0.37 -3.01
C THR A 124 7.24 -0.36 -4.39
N THR A 125 8.50 -0.79 -4.46
CA THR A 125 9.24 -0.91 -5.73
C THR A 125 8.58 -1.95 -6.64
N LEU A 126 8.29 -3.14 -6.10
CA LEU A 126 7.63 -4.21 -6.84
C LEU A 126 6.23 -3.78 -7.31
N ALA A 127 5.48 -3.07 -6.47
CA ALA A 127 4.18 -2.50 -6.84
C ALA A 127 4.30 -1.56 -8.04
N GLY A 128 5.29 -0.66 -8.04
CA GLY A 128 5.57 0.24 -9.16
C GLY A 128 5.93 -0.51 -10.45
N LEU A 129 6.79 -1.52 -10.35
CA LEU A 129 7.18 -2.35 -11.50
C LEU A 129 5.99 -3.12 -12.09
N LEU A 130 5.15 -3.73 -11.25
CA LEU A 130 3.96 -4.44 -11.70
C LEU A 130 2.92 -3.48 -12.28
N TRP A 131 2.78 -2.29 -11.70
CA TRP A 131 1.87 -1.28 -12.22
C TRP A 131 2.27 -0.84 -13.62
N ILE A 132 3.55 -0.48 -13.80
CA ILE A 132 4.08 -0.04 -15.10
C ILE A 132 4.11 -1.21 -16.09
N GLY A 133 4.63 -2.37 -15.70
CA GLY A 133 4.69 -3.57 -16.55
C GLY A 133 3.31 -4.03 -17.02
N GLY A 134 2.30 -3.94 -16.14
CA GLY A 134 0.90 -4.22 -16.50
C GLY A 134 0.31 -3.27 -17.56
N ALA A 135 0.97 -2.14 -17.87
CA ALA A 135 0.63 -1.27 -18.99
C ALA A 135 0.89 -1.93 -20.35
N PHE A 136 1.92 -2.76 -20.43
CA PHE A 136 2.45 -3.33 -21.66
C PHE A 136 1.90 -4.73 -21.94
N LEU A 137 1.26 -5.34 -20.94
CA LEU A 137 0.65 -6.68 -21.01
C LEU A 137 -0.85 -6.63 -21.33
N ARG A 138 -1.41 -5.43 -21.55
CA ARG A 138 -2.79 -5.20 -21.99
C ARG A 138 -2.80 -4.93 -23.49
#